data_AF-A0A7X7JEE0-F1
#
_entry.id   AF-A0A7X7JEE0-F1
#
_cell.length_a   1.000
_cell.length_b   1.000
_cell.length_c   1.000
_cell.angle_alpha   90.00
_cell.angle_beta   90.00
_cell.angle_gamma   90.00
#
_symmetry.space_group_name_H-M   'P 1'
#
loop_
_entity.id
_entity.type
_entity.pdbx_description
1 polymer ?
#
loop_
_entity_poly.entity_id
_entity_poly.type
_entity_poly.pdbx_seq_one_letter_code
_entity_poly.pdbx_strand_id
1 'polypeptide(L)'
;MIAVSFAQGLEQIIYEIARVLLYPVLIGALACLVWVLVELGRLAYEMYLRKRYRNLERLESRALWAKRAFANNRPNEAYSYLAQNRYSLVVINFLFELIHNYQTAQIPEKPLKLLEEYEFRTQQRLEKTRILVRVGPMLGLMGTLIPLSPALTALAEGNTQLLASNLRVAFSVTVLGLLIGGLAYLISALRERMYSQDISDLEYMLELLEGSVAPVPHVPMRTLDQVHKTGTSEGGDLPPASNEDTL
;
A
#
# COMPACT_ATOMS: atom_id res chain seq x y z
N MET A 1 -36.54 -41.99 28.49
CA MET A 1 -36.85 -42.07 27.04
C MET A 1 -37.15 -40.71 26.42
N ILE A 2 -38.12 -39.92 26.93
CA ILE A 2 -38.51 -38.62 26.34
C ILE A 2 -37.36 -37.59 26.27
N ALA A 3 -36.52 -37.49 27.31
CA ALA A 3 -35.38 -36.57 27.31
C ALA A 3 -34.29 -36.95 26.29
N VAL A 4 -34.11 -38.25 26.03
CA VAL A 4 -33.11 -38.77 25.08
C VAL A 4 -33.59 -38.54 23.64
N SER A 5 -34.86 -38.81 23.34
CA SER A 5 -35.43 -38.54 22.02
C SER A 5 -35.43 -37.04 21.68
N PHE A 6 -35.64 -36.18 22.68
CA PHE A 6 -35.57 -34.73 22.49
C PHE A 6 -34.14 -34.26 22.18
N ALA A 7 -33.14 -34.76 22.91
CA ALA A 7 -31.74 -34.46 22.66
C ALA A 7 -31.28 -34.89 21.26
N GLN A 8 -31.67 -36.10 20.81
CA GLN A 8 -31.36 -36.60 19.46
C GLN A 8 -31.97 -35.73 18.35
N GLY A 9 -33.20 -35.23 18.56
CA GLY A 9 -33.84 -34.31 17.61
C GLY A 9 -33.10 -32.97 17.49
N LEU A 10 -32.62 -32.43 18.62
CA LEU A 10 -31.81 -31.21 18.61
C LEU A 10 -30.46 -31.42 17.91
N GLU A 11 -29.77 -32.53 18.18
CA GLU A 11 -28.51 -32.87 17.51
C GLU A 11 -28.67 -32.98 15.99
N GLN A 12 -29.74 -33.62 15.50
CA GLN A 12 -30.03 -33.71 14.07
C GLN A 12 -30.29 -32.34 13.44
N ILE A 13 -31.05 -31.47 14.11
CA ILE A 13 -31.31 -30.11 13.61
C ILE A 13 -30.00 -29.31 13.53
N ILE A 14 -29.17 -29.36 14.57
CA ILE A 14 -27.87 -28.67 14.59
C ILE A 14 -26.97 -29.20 13.47
N TYR A 15 -26.95 -30.51 13.25
CA TYR A 15 -26.17 -31.15 12.20
C TYR A 15 -26.60 -30.69 10.79
N GLU A 16 -27.90 -30.68 10.50
CA GLU A 16 -28.41 -30.22 9.21
C GLU A 16 -28.13 -28.73 9.00
N ILE A 17 -28.32 -27.91 10.03
CA ILE A 17 -27.99 -26.47 9.96
C ILE A 17 -26.50 -26.27 9.69
N ALA A 18 -25.62 -26.98 10.40
CA ALA A 18 -24.18 -26.89 10.20
C ALA A 18 -23.79 -27.32 8.77
N ARG A 19 -24.39 -28.39 8.25
CA ARG A 19 -24.17 -28.89 6.89
C ARG A 19 -24.62 -27.85 5.84
N VAL A 20 -25.75 -27.18 6.05
CA VAL A 20 -26.20 -26.07 5.18
C VAL A 20 -25.22 -24.89 5.26
N LEU A 21 -24.66 -24.60 6.44
CA LEU A 21 -23.69 -23.53 6.66
C LEU A 21 -22.33 -23.80 5.98
N LEU A 22 -22.03 -25.03 5.58
CA LEU A 22 -20.82 -25.36 4.83
C LEU A 22 -20.73 -24.60 3.51
N TYR A 23 -21.83 -24.53 2.75
CA TYR A 23 -21.86 -23.86 1.45
C TYR A 23 -21.54 -22.35 1.53
N PRO A 24 -22.18 -21.53 2.39
CA PRO A 24 -21.81 -20.13 2.52
C PRO A 24 -20.39 -19.93 3.04
N VAL A 25 -19.87 -20.84 3.87
CA VAL A 25 -18.45 -20.80 4.30
C VAL A 25 -17.51 -21.03 3.11
N LEU A 26 -17.78 -22.02 2.26
CA LEU A 26 -16.98 -22.27 1.05
C LEU A 26 -17.02 -21.09 0.07
N ILE A 27 -18.21 -20.53 -0.18
CA ILE A 27 -18.41 -19.37 -1.04
C ILE A 27 -17.68 -18.16 -0.46
N GLY A 28 -17.80 -17.93 0.85
CA GLY A 28 -17.09 -16.87 1.56
C GLY A 28 -15.57 -17.01 1.46
N ALA A 29 -15.04 -18.22 1.62
CA ALA A 29 -13.61 -18.48 1.47
C ALA A 29 -13.12 -18.19 0.05
N LEU A 30 -13.87 -18.60 -0.99
CA LEU A 30 -13.57 -18.26 -2.38
C LEU A 30 -13.64 -16.76 -2.65
N ALA A 31 -14.65 -16.08 -2.11
CA ALA A 31 -14.78 -14.62 -2.25
C ALA A 31 -13.61 -13.89 -1.57
N CYS A 32 -13.21 -14.30 -0.37
CA CYS A 32 -12.03 -13.77 0.31
C CYS A 32 -10.74 -14.03 -0.47
N LEU A 33 -10.60 -15.19 -1.11
CA LEU A 33 -9.46 -15.48 -1.98
C LEU A 33 -9.35 -14.49 -3.13
N VAL A 34 -10.45 -14.30 -3.88
CA VAL A 34 -10.49 -13.34 -4.99
C VAL A 34 -10.15 -11.93 -4.50
N TRP A 35 -10.73 -11.52 -3.37
CA TRP A 35 -10.46 -10.23 -2.77
C TRP A 35 -8.99 -10.03 -2.43
N VAL A 36 -8.36 -11.02 -1.78
CA VAL A 36 -6.92 -10.97 -1.44
C VAL A 36 -6.07 -10.90 -2.70
N LEU A 37 -6.39 -11.67 -3.75
CA LEU A 37 -5.63 -11.65 -5.00
C LEU A 37 -5.70 -10.29 -5.70
N VAL A 38 -6.87 -9.66 -5.74
CA VAL A 38 -7.04 -8.30 -6.27
C VAL A 38 -6.21 -7.30 -5.47
N GLU A 39 -6.25 -7.37 -4.15
CA GLU A 39 -5.51 -6.46 -3.29
C GLU A 39 -3.99 -6.67 -3.37
N LEU A 40 -3.54 -7.93 -3.53
CA LEU A 40 -2.14 -8.28 -3.77
C LEU A 40 -1.65 -7.71 -5.09
N GLY A 41 -2.45 -7.84 -6.16
CA GLY A 41 -2.13 -7.28 -7.48
C GLY A 41 -2.04 -5.75 -7.45
N ARG A 42 -2.97 -5.10 -6.74
CA ARG A 42 -2.95 -3.65 -6.53
C ARG A 42 -1.70 -3.19 -5.80
N LEU A 43 -1.33 -3.88 -4.71
CA LEU A 43 -0.11 -3.61 -3.96
C LEU A 43 1.14 -3.84 -4.80
N ALA A 44 1.20 -4.94 -5.56
CA ALA A 44 2.32 -5.24 -6.43
C ALA A 44 2.52 -4.16 -7.51
N TYR A 45 1.42 -3.68 -8.11
CA TYR A 45 1.44 -2.57 -9.05
C TYR A 45 1.97 -1.29 -8.41
N GLU A 46 1.47 -0.94 -7.21
CA GLU A 46 1.91 0.23 -6.47
C GLU A 46 3.39 0.14 -6.06
N MET A 47 3.83 -1.01 -5.58
CA MET A 47 5.20 -1.26 -5.15
C MET A 47 6.18 -1.29 -6.33
N TYR A 48 5.78 -1.86 -7.48
CA TYR A 48 6.56 -1.83 -8.71
C TYR A 48 6.77 -0.39 -9.20
N LEU A 49 5.70 0.41 -9.22
CA LEU A 49 5.79 1.81 -9.60
C LEU A 49 6.69 2.60 -8.62
N ARG A 50 6.52 2.42 -7.31
CA ARG A 50 7.33 3.13 -6.33
C ARG A 50 8.81 2.74 -6.40
N LYS A 51 9.15 1.46 -6.51
CA LYS A 51 10.57 1.01 -6.56
C LYS A 51 11.30 1.52 -7.81
N ARG A 52 10.58 1.74 -8.92
CA ARG A 52 11.18 2.22 -10.18
C ARG A 52 11.33 3.74 -10.27
N TYR A 53 10.59 4.51 -9.48
CA TYR A 53 10.49 5.97 -9.63
C TYR A 53 10.81 6.81 -8.37
N ARG A 54 11.16 6.21 -7.23
CA ARG A 54 11.44 6.93 -5.97
C ARG A 54 12.90 7.40 -5.88
N ASN A 55 13.19 8.61 -6.35
CA ASN A 55 14.45 9.33 -6.13
C ASN A 55 14.26 10.53 -5.18
N LEU A 56 14.63 10.34 -3.91
CA LEU A 56 14.44 11.30 -2.81
C LEU A 56 15.19 12.64 -3.04
N GLU A 57 16.40 12.60 -3.61
CA GLU A 57 17.21 13.80 -3.93
C GLU A 57 16.49 14.78 -4.89
N ARG A 58 15.61 14.27 -5.75
CA ARG A 58 14.84 15.10 -6.70
C ARG A 58 13.63 15.77 -6.03
N LEU A 59 13.18 15.26 -4.89
CA LEU A 59 12.04 15.80 -4.15
C LEU A 59 12.45 17.05 -3.38
N GLU A 60 13.58 16.99 -2.66
CA GLU A 60 14.10 18.08 -1.85
C GLU A 60 14.49 19.30 -2.70
N SER A 61 15.26 19.06 -3.77
CA SER A 61 15.66 20.11 -4.71
C SER A 61 14.48 20.78 -5.41
N ARG A 62 13.37 20.06 -5.65
CA ARG A 62 12.17 20.61 -6.30
C ARG A 62 11.19 21.25 -5.34
N ALA A 63 11.06 20.77 -4.10
CA ALA A 63 10.30 21.45 -3.06
C ALA A 63 10.89 22.84 -2.76
N LEU A 64 12.23 22.94 -2.74
CA LEU A 64 12.93 24.22 -2.60
C LEU A 64 12.72 25.14 -3.80
N TRP A 65 12.73 24.60 -5.02
CA TRP A 65 12.41 25.37 -6.24
C TRP A 65 10.94 25.80 -6.31
N ALA A 66 10.00 24.96 -5.86
CA ALA A 66 8.58 25.30 -5.75
C ALA A 66 8.38 26.43 -4.75
N LYS A 67 8.96 26.35 -3.55
CA LYS A 67 8.94 27.43 -2.53
C LYS A 67 9.46 28.75 -3.11
N ARG A 68 10.53 28.71 -3.91
CA ARG A 68 11.12 29.89 -4.57
C ARG A 68 10.27 30.44 -5.73
N ALA A 69 9.61 29.58 -6.51
CA ALA A 69 8.69 29.99 -7.57
C ALA A 69 7.37 30.57 -7.01
N PHE A 70 6.87 30.03 -5.90
CA PHE A 70 5.71 30.58 -5.17
C PHE A 70 6.01 31.95 -4.54
N ALA A 71 7.22 32.15 -4.01
CA ALA A 71 7.66 33.47 -3.51
C ALA A 71 7.67 34.56 -4.59
N ASN A 72 7.78 34.18 -5.86
CA ASN A 72 7.76 35.07 -7.03
C ASN A 72 6.35 35.24 -7.65
N ASN A 73 5.28 34.85 -6.95
CA ASN A 73 3.88 35.01 -7.37
C ASN A 73 3.50 34.27 -8.68
N ARG A 74 4.22 33.17 -9.00
CA ARG A 74 3.96 32.31 -10.17
C ARG A 74 3.52 30.89 -9.77
N PRO A 75 2.25 30.70 -9.34
CA PRO A 75 1.77 29.42 -8.81
C PRO A 75 1.71 28.30 -9.87
N ASN A 76 1.49 28.65 -11.14
CA ASN A 76 1.35 27.68 -12.24
C ASN A 76 2.69 27.07 -12.68
N GLU A 77 3.82 27.79 -12.54
CA GLU A 77 5.15 27.23 -12.83
C GLU A 77 5.59 26.29 -11.70
N ALA A 78 5.34 26.65 -10.44
CA ALA A 78 5.60 25.79 -9.29
C ALA A 78 4.78 24.48 -9.34
N TYR A 79 3.54 24.55 -9.85
CA TYR A 79 2.72 23.39 -10.19
C TYR A 79 3.42 22.46 -11.20
N SER A 80 4.03 22.99 -12.26
CA SER A 80 4.71 22.16 -13.27
C SER A 80 5.96 21.44 -12.74
N TYR A 81 6.66 22.03 -11.77
CA TYR A 81 7.83 21.41 -11.13
C TYR A 81 7.46 20.32 -10.12
N LEU A 82 6.32 20.44 -9.44
CA LEU A 82 5.78 19.44 -8.50
C LEU A 82 5.02 18.32 -9.24
N ALA A 83 4.21 18.66 -10.24
CA ALA A 83 3.40 17.72 -11.04
C ALA A 83 4.22 16.82 -11.96
N GLN A 84 5.46 17.20 -12.30
CA GLN A 84 6.38 16.33 -13.04
C GLN A 84 6.88 15.13 -12.23
N ASN A 85 6.58 15.07 -10.93
CA ASN A 85 6.99 13.97 -10.07
C ASN A 85 5.82 12.99 -9.88
N ARG A 86 5.91 11.76 -10.42
CA ARG A 86 4.98 10.66 -10.12
C ARG A 86 5.25 10.06 -8.73
N TYR A 87 5.37 10.91 -7.71
CA TYR A 87 5.18 10.46 -6.34
C TYR A 87 3.68 10.27 -6.11
N SER A 88 3.31 9.44 -5.12
CA SER A 88 1.91 9.03 -4.87
C SER A 88 0.95 10.19 -5.12
N LEU A 89 -0.03 10.04 -6.03
CA LEU A 89 -0.99 11.07 -6.45
C LEU A 89 -1.59 11.85 -5.26
N VAL A 90 -1.63 11.18 -4.12
CA VAL A 90 -1.94 11.68 -2.79
C VAL A 90 -1.12 12.91 -2.38
N VAL A 91 0.21 12.83 -2.41
CA VAL A 91 1.10 13.88 -1.87
C VAL A 91 0.95 15.15 -2.69
N ILE A 92 0.75 15.01 -4.00
CA ILE A 92 0.57 16.12 -4.92
C ILE A 92 -0.79 16.80 -4.69
N ASN A 93 -1.87 16.03 -4.50
CA ASN A 93 -3.19 16.58 -4.18
C ASN A 93 -3.20 17.27 -2.80
N PHE A 94 -2.54 16.68 -1.81
CA PHE A 94 -2.39 17.29 -0.49
C PHE A 94 -1.62 18.60 -0.58
N LEU A 95 -0.46 18.61 -1.25
CA LEU A 95 0.30 19.84 -1.46
C LEU A 95 -0.51 20.91 -2.21
N PHE A 96 -1.30 20.48 -3.21
CA PHE A 96 -2.16 21.37 -3.98
C PHE A 96 -3.24 22.02 -3.10
N GLU A 97 -3.96 21.23 -2.29
CA GLU A 97 -4.97 21.74 -1.37
C GLU A 97 -4.36 22.63 -0.27
N LEU A 98 -3.19 22.27 0.24
CA LEU A 98 -2.46 23.00 1.27
C LEU A 98 -2.01 24.38 0.74
N ILE A 99 -1.43 24.42 -0.46
CA ILE A 99 -0.92 25.64 -1.10
C ILE A 99 -2.06 26.54 -1.58
N HIS A 100 -3.17 25.99 -2.10
CA HIS A 100 -4.33 26.78 -2.54
C HIS A 100 -5.09 27.40 -1.36
N ASN A 101 -5.20 26.70 -0.22
CA ASN A 101 -5.79 27.25 1.00
C ASN A 101 -4.87 28.28 1.68
N TYR A 102 -3.54 28.12 1.62
CA TYR A 102 -2.56 29.04 2.24
C TYR A 102 -2.65 30.47 1.66
N GLN A 103 -2.98 30.60 0.36
CA GLN A 103 -3.15 31.92 -0.29
C GLN A 103 -4.48 32.61 0.03
N THR A 104 -5.51 31.88 0.49
CA THR A 104 -6.88 32.43 0.67
C THR A 104 -7.28 32.63 2.12
N ALA A 105 -6.66 31.95 3.10
CA ALA A 105 -6.98 32.14 4.52
C ALA A 105 -5.73 32.07 5.40
N GLN A 106 -5.40 33.17 6.07
CA GLN A 106 -4.46 33.22 7.20
C GLN A 106 -5.03 32.46 8.42
N ILE A 107 -5.24 31.15 8.32
CA ILE A 107 -5.63 30.31 9.47
C ILE A 107 -4.73 29.07 9.47
N PRO A 108 -3.78 28.96 10.44
CA PRO A 108 -2.81 27.86 10.53
C PRO A 108 -3.42 26.48 10.86
N GLU A 109 -4.74 26.38 11.04
CA GLU A 109 -5.40 25.13 11.48
C GLU A 109 -5.81 24.18 10.34
N LYS A 110 -5.75 24.62 9.07
CA LYS A 110 -6.19 23.81 7.91
C LYS A 110 -5.22 22.71 7.45
N PRO A 111 -3.89 22.91 7.44
CA PRO A 111 -2.94 21.89 6.96
C PRO A 111 -2.92 20.63 7.83
N LEU A 112 -2.86 20.83 9.15
CA LEU A 112 -2.84 19.75 10.14
C LEU A 112 -4.13 18.93 10.11
N LYS A 113 -5.28 19.57 9.97
CA LYS A 113 -6.58 18.90 9.85
C LYS A 113 -6.73 18.08 8.57
N LEU A 114 -6.15 18.54 7.45
CA LEU A 114 -6.10 17.78 6.20
C LEU A 114 -5.18 16.56 6.33
N LEU A 115 -4.07 16.68 7.07
CA LEU A 115 -3.16 15.56 7.34
C LEU A 115 -3.85 14.50 8.20
N GLU A 116 -4.55 14.94 9.25
CA GLU A 116 -5.32 14.08 10.15
C GLU A 116 -6.44 13.31 9.42
N GLU A 117 -7.20 13.99 8.55
CA GLU A 117 -8.22 13.34 7.71
C GLU A 117 -7.59 12.30 6.77
N TYR A 118 -6.39 12.58 6.25
CA TYR A 118 -5.66 11.67 5.38
C TYR A 118 -5.14 10.43 6.14
N GLU A 119 -4.57 10.61 7.33
CA GLU A 119 -4.20 9.52 8.24
C GLU A 119 -5.40 8.64 8.56
N PHE A 120 -6.54 9.25 8.88
CA PHE A 120 -7.78 8.54 9.21
C PHE A 120 -8.27 7.66 8.04
N ARG A 121 -8.31 8.20 6.82
CA ARG A 121 -8.69 7.44 5.60
C ARG A 121 -7.74 6.26 5.35
N THR A 122 -6.46 6.47 5.63
CA THR A 122 -5.40 5.49 5.45
C THR A 122 -5.54 4.34 6.45
N GLN A 123 -5.85 4.66 7.71
CA GLN A 123 -6.16 3.67 8.75
C GLN A 123 -7.40 2.83 8.40
N GLN A 124 -8.50 3.44 7.98
CA GLN A 124 -9.71 2.70 7.58
C GLN A 124 -9.47 1.68 6.46
N ARG A 125 -8.56 1.97 5.53
CA ARG A 125 -8.20 1.02 4.47
C ARG A 125 -7.42 -0.17 5.02
N LEU A 126 -6.52 0.05 5.98
CA LEU A 126 -5.78 -1.02 6.65
C LEU A 126 -6.69 -1.91 7.50
N GLU A 127 -7.71 -1.35 8.14
CA GLU A 127 -8.68 -2.10 8.94
C GLU A 127 -9.39 -3.19 8.12
N LYS A 128 -9.82 -2.88 6.89
CA LYS A 128 -10.48 -3.85 6.01
C LYS A 128 -9.59 -5.04 5.68
N THR A 129 -8.32 -4.81 5.38
CA THR A 129 -7.36 -5.89 5.12
C THR A 129 -7.03 -6.68 6.40
N ARG A 130 -6.97 -5.99 7.56
CA ARG A 130 -6.71 -6.61 8.86
C ARG A 130 -7.86 -7.52 9.33
N ILE A 131 -9.10 -7.23 8.95
CA ILE A 131 -10.23 -8.15 9.17
C ILE A 131 -9.99 -9.47 8.42
N LEU A 132 -9.54 -9.39 7.16
CA LEU A 132 -9.26 -10.57 6.32
C LEU A 132 -8.16 -11.48 6.91
N VAL A 133 -7.18 -10.90 7.62
CA VAL A 133 -6.14 -11.66 8.35
C VAL A 133 -6.74 -12.63 9.37
N ARG A 134 -7.84 -12.24 10.02
CA ARG A 134 -8.51 -13.06 11.04
C ARG A 134 -9.61 -13.93 10.45
N VAL A 135 -10.41 -13.38 9.55
CA VAL A 135 -11.56 -14.07 8.94
C VAL A 135 -11.10 -15.23 8.05
N GLY A 136 -10.00 -15.10 7.30
CA GLY A 136 -9.47 -16.18 6.46
C GLY A 136 -9.23 -17.49 7.22
N PRO A 137 -8.38 -17.50 8.27
CA PRO A 137 -8.14 -18.67 9.09
C PRO A 137 -9.40 -19.19 9.81
N MET A 138 -10.29 -18.29 10.27
CA MET A 138 -11.56 -18.68 10.90
C MET A 138 -12.47 -19.44 9.94
N LEU A 139 -12.65 -18.96 8.71
CA LEU A 139 -13.38 -19.67 7.66
C LEU A 139 -12.73 -21.03 7.34
N GLY A 140 -11.39 -21.07 7.31
CA GLY A 140 -10.62 -22.30 7.12
C GLY A 140 -10.87 -23.35 8.21
N LEU A 141 -10.96 -22.93 9.47
CA LEU A 141 -11.28 -23.81 10.61
C LEU A 141 -12.75 -24.26 10.60
N MET A 142 -13.69 -23.37 10.30
CA MET A 142 -15.10 -23.77 10.17
C MET A 142 -15.27 -24.80 9.04
N GLY A 143 -14.54 -24.61 7.93
CA GLY A 143 -14.50 -25.52 6.80
C GLY A 143 -13.97 -26.92 7.11
N THR A 144 -13.19 -27.11 8.19
CA THR A 144 -12.79 -28.46 8.64
C THR A 144 -13.73 -29.06 9.66
N LEU A 145 -14.24 -28.25 10.59
CA LEU A 145 -15.06 -28.75 11.69
C LEU A 145 -16.43 -29.24 11.23
N ILE A 146 -17.03 -28.58 10.22
CA ILE A 146 -18.35 -28.96 9.70
C ILE A 146 -18.35 -30.34 9.01
N PRO A 147 -17.46 -30.64 8.02
CA PRO A 147 -17.43 -31.93 7.35
C PRO A 147 -16.82 -33.06 8.19
N LEU A 148 -16.25 -32.77 9.36
CA LEU A 148 -15.68 -33.81 10.24
C LEU A 148 -16.76 -34.72 10.84
N SER A 149 -17.91 -34.17 11.22
CA SER A 149 -19.05 -34.96 11.71
C SER A 149 -19.53 -36.03 10.70
N PRO A 150 -19.88 -35.69 9.43
CA PRO A 150 -20.24 -36.70 8.44
C PRO A 150 -19.09 -37.66 8.10
N ALA A 151 -17.84 -37.22 8.21
CA ALA A 151 -16.68 -38.08 7.99
C ALA A 151 -16.57 -39.19 9.05
N LEU A 152 -16.77 -38.88 10.33
CA LEU A 152 -16.75 -39.87 11.41
C LEU A 152 -17.92 -40.85 11.30
N THR A 153 -19.11 -40.39 10.90
CA THR A 153 -20.24 -41.28 10.60
C THR A 153 -19.92 -42.24 9.44
N ALA A 154 -19.34 -41.72 8.36
CA ALA A 154 -18.92 -42.55 7.23
C ALA A 154 -17.88 -43.62 7.61
N LEU A 155 -16.98 -43.30 8.55
CA LEU A 155 -16.02 -44.26 9.10
C LEU A 155 -16.72 -45.38 9.89
N ALA A 156 -17.71 -45.03 10.72
CA ALA A 156 -18.49 -46.02 11.46
C ALA A 156 -19.28 -46.97 10.53
N GLU A 157 -19.67 -46.47 9.36
CA GLU A 157 -20.36 -47.24 8.31
C GLU A 157 -19.40 -48.03 7.40
N GLY A 158 -18.08 -47.90 7.56
CA GLY A 158 -17.08 -48.53 6.69
C GLY A 158 -16.95 -47.88 5.30
N ASN A 159 -17.57 -46.72 5.08
CA ASN A 159 -17.54 -45.99 3.81
C ASN A 159 -16.28 -45.11 3.70
N THR A 160 -15.16 -45.76 3.33
CA THR A 160 -13.86 -45.08 3.21
C THR A 160 -13.82 -44.03 2.09
N GLN A 161 -14.61 -44.19 1.02
CA GLN A 161 -14.70 -43.20 -0.06
C GLN A 161 -15.31 -41.87 0.44
N LEU A 162 -16.45 -41.93 1.13
CA LEU A 162 -17.11 -40.73 1.65
C LEU A 162 -16.28 -40.03 2.74
N LEU A 163 -15.64 -40.83 3.59
CA LEU A 163 -14.65 -40.35 4.56
C LEU A 163 -13.53 -39.56 3.85
N ALA A 164 -12.91 -40.15 2.82
CA ALA A 164 -11.81 -39.52 2.10
C ALA A 164 -12.25 -38.24 1.38
N SER A 165 -13.45 -38.19 0.79
CA SER A 165 -13.95 -36.98 0.13
C SER A 165 -14.20 -35.84 1.12
N ASN A 166 -14.81 -36.12 2.27
CA ASN A 166 -15.07 -35.10 3.29
C ASN A 166 -13.76 -34.54 3.86
N LEU A 167 -12.77 -35.39 4.15
CA LEU A 167 -11.46 -34.96 4.61
C LEU A 167 -10.70 -34.14 3.55
N ARG A 168 -10.77 -34.53 2.27
CA ARG A 168 -10.12 -33.76 1.20
C ARG A 168 -10.66 -32.34 1.13
N VAL A 169 -11.98 -32.17 1.18
CA VAL A 169 -12.62 -30.85 1.19
C VAL A 169 -12.21 -30.08 2.45
N ALA A 170 -12.31 -30.70 3.62
CA ALA A 170 -11.94 -30.13 4.90
C ALA A 170 -10.53 -29.52 4.87
N PHE A 171 -9.51 -30.34 4.55
CA PHE A 171 -8.12 -29.89 4.53
C PHE A 171 -7.85 -28.81 3.49
N SER A 172 -8.46 -28.92 2.31
CA SER A 172 -8.29 -27.93 1.25
C SER A 172 -8.76 -26.54 1.69
N VAL A 173 -9.89 -26.48 2.40
CA VAL A 173 -10.47 -25.21 2.87
C VAL A 173 -9.62 -24.59 3.98
N THR A 174 -9.02 -25.39 4.88
CA THR A 174 -8.07 -24.85 5.87
C THR A 174 -6.82 -24.30 5.23
N VAL A 175 -6.21 -25.03 4.28
CA VAL A 175 -5.03 -24.54 3.56
C VAL A 175 -5.36 -23.23 2.86
N LEU A 176 -6.54 -23.14 2.22
CA LEU A 176 -7.01 -21.92 1.58
C LEU A 176 -7.20 -20.77 2.60
N GLY A 177 -7.85 -21.03 3.73
CA GLY A 177 -8.10 -20.03 4.78
C GLY A 177 -6.81 -19.47 5.39
N LEU A 178 -5.83 -20.34 5.65
CA LEU A 178 -4.50 -19.92 6.12
C LEU A 178 -3.76 -19.09 5.06
N LEU A 179 -3.84 -19.50 3.79
CA LEU A 179 -3.22 -18.75 2.68
C LEU A 179 -3.84 -17.35 2.54
N ILE A 180 -5.17 -17.22 2.63
CA ILE A 180 -5.88 -15.94 2.62
C ILE A 180 -5.40 -15.06 3.78
N GLY A 181 -5.37 -15.60 5.01
CA GLY A 181 -4.92 -14.86 6.19
C GLY A 181 -3.46 -14.41 6.09
N GLY A 182 -2.58 -15.30 5.62
CA GLY A 182 -1.16 -15.02 5.44
C GLY A 182 -0.88 -13.96 4.38
N LEU A 183 -1.54 -14.04 3.23
CA LEU A 183 -1.44 -13.02 2.18
C LEU A 183 -2.01 -11.67 2.63
N ALA A 184 -3.17 -11.66 3.30
CA ALA A 184 -3.74 -10.44 3.86
C ALA A 184 -2.81 -9.79 4.89
N TYR A 185 -2.11 -10.60 5.70
CA TYR A 185 -1.13 -10.09 6.67
C TYR A 185 0.06 -9.47 5.96
N LEU A 186 0.62 -10.16 4.95
CA LEU A 186 1.74 -9.65 4.15
C LEU A 186 1.39 -8.32 3.48
N ILE A 187 0.19 -8.22 2.88
CA ILE A 187 -0.30 -6.97 2.26
C ILE A 187 -0.40 -5.87 3.31
N SER A 188 -0.99 -6.17 4.47
CA SER A 188 -1.17 -5.18 5.54
C SER A 188 0.18 -4.66 6.04
N ALA A 189 1.14 -5.55 6.30
CA ALA A 189 2.47 -5.19 6.79
C ALA A 189 3.26 -4.33 5.80
N LEU A 190 3.21 -4.66 4.51
CA LEU A 190 3.86 -3.86 3.46
C LEU A 190 3.23 -2.47 3.33
N ARG A 191 1.89 -2.41 3.34
CA ARG A 191 1.14 -1.17 3.19
C ARG A 191 1.33 -0.25 4.40
N GLU A 192 1.36 -0.81 5.61
CA GLU A 192 1.64 -0.08 6.85
C GLU A 192 3.01 0.61 6.77
N ARG A 193 4.06 -0.12 6.38
CA ARG A 193 5.40 0.46 6.19
C ARG A 193 5.42 1.59 5.15
N MET A 194 4.69 1.41 4.04
CA MET A 194 4.63 2.41 2.97
C MET A 194 3.88 3.68 3.41
N TYR A 195 2.77 3.53 4.11
CA TYR A 195 1.97 4.66 4.59
C TYR A 195 2.64 5.42 5.72
N SER A 196 3.33 4.74 6.65
CA SER A 196 4.15 5.44 7.66
C SER A 196 5.24 6.30 7.02
N GLN A 197 5.84 5.83 5.91
CA GLN A 197 6.80 6.63 5.17
C GLN A 197 6.14 7.82 4.46
N ASP A 198 4.96 7.61 3.85
CA ASP A 198 4.22 8.70 3.18
C ASP A 198 3.79 9.80 4.17
N ILE A 199 3.34 9.45 5.38
CA ILE A 199 2.99 10.43 6.43
C ILE A 199 4.22 11.20 6.89
N SER A 200 5.34 10.51 7.16
CA SER A 200 6.58 11.18 7.58
C SER A 200 7.11 12.16 6.52
N ASP A 201 7.01 11.79 5.24
CA ASP A 201 7.36 12.69 4.12
C ASP A 201 6.43 13.93 4.09
N LEU A 202 5.13 13.75 4.36
CA LEU A 202 4.15 14.85 4.42
C LEU A 202 4.38 15.78 5.60
N GLU A 203 4.65 15.25 6.79
CA GLU A 203 5.02 16.01 7.99
C GLU A 203 6.27 16.86 7.74
N TYR A 204 7.32 16.27 7.16
CA TYR A 204 8.55 17.01 6.81
C TYR A 204 8.29 18.14 5.82
N MET A 205 7.45 17.90 4.80
CA MET A 205 7.06 18.95 3.86
C MET A 205 6.26 20.06 4.52
N LEU A 206 5.37 19.73 5.45
CA LEU A 206 4.59 20.71 6.22
C LEU A 206 5.52 21.57 7.09
N GLU A 207 6.46 20.96 7.80
CA GLU A 207 7.46 21.65 8.62
C GLU A 207 8.31 22.62 7.78
N LEU A 208 8.72 22.22 6.57
CA LEU A 208 9.46 23.08 5.64
C LEU A 208 8.64 24.28 5.13
N LEU A 209 7.31 24.16 5.08
CA LEU A 209 6.39 25.20 4.63
C LEU A 209 5.97 26.15 5.76
N GLU A 210 5.72 25.63 6.97
CA GLU A 210 5.37 26.41 8.17
C GLU A 210 6.61 27.07 8.81
N GLY A 211 7.80 26.48 8.65
CA GLY A 211 9.07 26.97 9.18
C GLY A 211 9.84 27.92 8.25
N SER A 212 9.99 29.17 8.71
CA SER A 212 11.17 30.01 8.49
C SER A 212 12.47 29.26 8.86
N VAL A 213 13.42 29.20 7.92
CA VAL A 213 14.81 28.71 8.00
C VAL A 213 15.26 28.10 9.35
N ALA A 214 15.40 26.78 9.40
CA ALA A 214 16.53 26.16 10.10
C ALA A 214 17.61 25.84 9.04
N PRO A 215 18.91 26.14 9.27
CA PRO A 215 19.93 25.92 8.26
C PRO A 215 20.09 24.42 7.99
N VAL A 216 19.89 24.04 6.73
CA VAL A 216 20.17 22.70 6.20
C VAL A 216 21.68 22.43 6.33
N PRO A 217 22.13 21.24 6.76
CA PRO A 217 23.54 20.86 6.61
C PRO A 217 23.91 20.88 5.12
N HIS A 218 24.86 21.73 4.74
CA HIS A 218 25.31 21.87 3.36
C HIS A 218 25.79 20.52 2.79
N VAL A 219 25.04 19.97 1.82
CA VAL A 219 25.59 18.99 0.87
C VAL A 219 26.20 19.80 -0.29
N PRO A 220 27.52 19.74 -0.51
CA PRO A 220 28.16 20.57 -1.53
C PRO A 220 27.64 20.25 -2.94
N MET A 221 27.22 21.28 -3.67
CA MET A 221 26.91 21.24 -5.10
C MET A 221 28.17 20.93 -5.92
N ARG A 222 28.56 19.66 -6.05
CA ARG A 222 29.67 19.29 -6.94
C ARG A 222 29.35 18.18 -7.94
N THR A 223 28.13 17.63 -7.93
CA THR A 223 27.79 16.45 -8.73
C THR A 223 26.81 16.69 -9.88
N LEU A 224 26.24 17.89 -10.03
CA LEU A 224 25.29 18.19 -11.13
C LEU A 224 25.94 18.87 -12.35
N ASP A 225 27.13 19.44 -12.22
CA ASP A 225 27.83 20.07 -13.36
C ASP A 225 28.52 19.07 -14.30
N GLN A 226 28.77 17.83 -13.86
CA GLN A 226 29.48 16.85 -14.69
C GLN A 226 28.59 16.10 -15.68
N VAL A 227 27.27 16.10 -15.53
CA VAL A 227 26.37 15.45 -16.51
C VAL A 227 26.04 16.39 -17.67
N HIS A 228 26.19 17.71 -17.50
CA HIS A 228 25.92 18.70 -18.55
C HIS A 228 27.16 19.14 -19.34
N LYS A 229 28.37 18.71 -18.95
CA LYS A 229 29.62 19.06 -19.66
C LYS A 229 30.21 17.96 -20.55
N THR A 230 29.57 16.78 -20.65
CA THR A 230 30.01 15.71 -21.56
C THR A 230 29.30 15.76 -22.92
N GLY A 231 29.17 16.96 -23.50
CA GLY A 231 28.38 17.15 -24.73
C GLY A 231 28.93 18.14 -25.76
N THR A 232 29.76 19.12 -25.39
CA THR A 232 30.26 20.10 -26.36
C THR A 232 31.57 20.75 -25.92
N SER A 233 32.58 20.61 -26.78
CA SER A 233 33.90 21.26 -26.80
C SER A 233 34.99 20.68 -25.90
N GLU A 234 35.63 19.61 -26.39
CA GLU A 234 37.04 19.30 -26.09
C GLU A 234 37.95 19.76 -27.24
N GLY A 235 39.08 20.34 -26.86
CA GLY A 235 40.33 20.36 -27.61
C GLY A 235 40.56 21.63 -28.42
N GLY A 236 41.49 22.52 -28.08
CA GLY A 236 42.70 22.36 -27.29
C GLY A 236 43.84 23.01 -28.05
N ASP A 237 44.59 23.87 -27.36
CA ASP A 237 45.68 24.69 -27.88
C ASP A 237 46.75 23.93 -28.68
N LEU A 238 47.30 24.58 -29.71
CA LEU A 238 48.64 24.32 -30.25
C LEU A 238 49.51 25.59 -30.11
N PRO A 239 50.84 25.44 -29.95
CA PRO A 239 51.77 26.43 -29.39
C PRO A 239 52.15 27.55 -30.39
N PRO A 240 52.81 28.65 -29.94
CA PRO A 240 53.06 29.79 -30.80
C PRO A 240 54.14 29.49 -31.84
N ALA A 241 53.80 29.66 -33.11
CA ALA A 241 54.74 29.67 -34.22
C ALA A 241 55.10 31.13 -34.57
N SER A 242 56.42 31.39 -34.48
CA SER A 242 57.24 32.43 -35.11
C SER A 242 56.59 33.37 -36.15
N ASN A 243 56.89 34.65 -35.99
CA ASN A 243 56.81 35.70 -37.01
C ASN A 243 57.33 35.24 -38.38
N GLU A 244 56.60 35.56 -39.43
CA GLU A 244 57.15 35.98 -40.73
C GLU A 244 56.05 36.76 -41.50
N ASP A 245 56.27 38.07 -41.63
CA ASP A 245 55.52 38.94 -42.53
C ASP A 245 55.90 38.62 -43.99
N THR A 246 54.89 38.69 -44.85
CA THR A 246 54.93 38.96 -46.29
C THR A 246 56.27 39.43 -46.88
N LEU A 247 56.73 38.70 -47.91
CA LEU A 247 56.66 39.13 -49.32
C LEU A 247 56.78 37.94 -50.28
#